data_AF-W7VU48-F1
#
_entry.id   AF-W7VU48-F1
#
_cell.length_a   1.000
_cell.length_b   1.000
_cell.length_c   1.000
_cell.angle_alpha   90.00
_cell.angle_beta   90.00
_cell.angle_gamma   90.00
#
_symmetry.space_group_name_H-M   'P 1'
#
loop_
_entity.id
_entity.type
_entity.pdbx_description
1 polymer ?
#
loop_
_entity_poly.entity_id
_entity_poly.type
_entity_poly.pdbx_seq_one_letter_code
_entity_poly.pdbx_strand_id
1 'polypeptide(L)'
;MDLKSYLKSLGDEEARDAFAASVETSAGHLRNVANGYRSCAPELAVHIDRESGLVVRRWDLRPDDWHLIWPELIGADGAPEPAEAGG
;
A
#
# COMPACT_ATOMS: atom_id res chain seq x y z
N MET A 1 -6.29 -5.00 3.65
CA MET A 1 -6.59 -3.97 4.69
C MET A 1 -5.99 -2.67 4.20
N ASP A 2 -6.62 -1.52 4.41
CA ASP A 2 -6.04 -0.26 3.92
C ASP A 2 -4.87 0.24 4.80
N LEU A 3 -3.97 1.02 4.19
CA LEU A 3 -2.77 1.55 4.85
C LEU A 3 -3.09 2.37 6.10
N LYS A 4 -4.17 3.16 6.10
CA LYS A 4 -4.51 4.02 7.24
C LYS A 4 -4.89 3.19 8.46
N SER A 5 -5.66 2.13 8.25
CA SER A 5 -6.02 1.18 9.30
C SER A 5 -4.79 0.45 9.85
N TYR A 6 -3.87 0.03 8.99
CA TYR A 6 -2.61 -0.61 9.39
C TYR A 6 -1.70 0.33 10.21
N LEU A 7 -1.50 1.57 9.77
CA LEU A 7 -0.70 2.55 10.52
C LEU A 7 -1.30 2.88 11.89
N LYS A 8 -2.61 2.80 12.03
CA LYS A 8 -3.28 2.94 13.32
C LYS A 8 -3.04 1.75 14.24
N SER A 9 -2.91 0.53 13.70
CA SER A 9 -2.65 -0.67 14.50
C SER A 9 -1.21 -0.82 14.99
N LEU A 10 -0.24 -0.12 14.38
CA LEU A 10 1.17 -0.15 14.79
C LEU A 10 1.44 0.42 16.20
N GLY A 11 0.46 1.06 16.84
CA GLY A 11 0.62 1.61 18.20
C GLY A 11 1.06 3.07 18.20
N ASP A 12 2.22 3.35 18.77
CA ASP A 12 2.73 4.71 19.00
C ASP A 12 3.50 5.29 17.79
N GLU A 13 3.94 6.54 17.91
CA GLU A 13 4.63 7.26 16.84
C GLU A 13 5.96 6.61 16.44
N GLU A 14 6.74 6.10 17.41
CA GLU A 14 8.01 5.41 17.16
C GLU A 14 7.83 4.17 16.27
N ALA A 15 6.75 3.39 16.49
CA ALA A 15 6.48 2.21 15.66
C ALA A 15 6.10 2.59 14.22
N ARG A 16 5.40 3.71 14.04
CA ARG A 16 5.07 4.23 12.70
C ARG A 16 6.30 4.78 11.98
N ASP A 17 7.20 5.43 12.71
CA ASP A 17 8.46 5.93 12.15
C ASP A 17 9.40 4.79 11.78
N ALA A 18 9.49 3.75 12.63
CA ALA A 18 10.23 2.53 12.32
C ALA A 18 9.69 1.82 11.07
N PHE A 19 8.36 1.72 10.93
CA PHE A 19 7.75 1.16 9.72
C PHE A 19 7.99 2.04 8.49
N ALA A 20 7.94 3.37 8.64
CA ALA A 20 8.28 4.28 7.55
C ALA A 20 9.72 4.10 7.08
N ALA A 21 10.66 3.96 8.01
CA ALA A 21 12.05 3.69 7.70
C ALA A 21 12.25 2.33 7.02
N SER A 22 11.52 1.28 7.43
CA SER A 22 11.64 -0.05 6.81
C SER A 22 11.13 -0.09 5.37
N VAL A 23 10.18 0.78 5.02
CA VAL A 23 9.70 0.96 3.64
C VAL A 23 10.35 2.14 2.91
N GLU A 24 11.52 2.57 3.39
CA GLU A 24 12.39 3.58 2.76
C GLU A 24 11.71 4.93 2.53
N THR A 25 10.88 5.36 3.48
CA THR A 25 10.15 6.64 3.43
C THR A 25 10.07 7.32 4.79
N SER A 26 9.24 8.36 4.91
CA SER A 26 8.98 9.07 6.17
C SER A 26 7.55 8.90 6.64
N ALA A 27 7.30 8.94 7.95
CA ALA A 27 5.96 8.78 8.53
C ALA A 27 4.95 9.81 7.97
N GLY A 28 5.40 11.04 7.72
CA GLY A 28 4.60 12.07 7.07
C GLY A 28 4.19 11.71 5.63
N HIS A 29 5.07 11.05 4.87
CA HIS A 29 4.77 10.60 3.51
C HIS A 29 3.75 9.46 3.53
N LEU A 30 3.93 8.46 4.39
CA LEU A 30 2.94 7.39 4.59
C LEU A 30 1.58 7.95 5.00
N ARG A 31 1.55 8.96 5.86
CA ARG A 31 0.28 9.60 6.25
C ARG A 31 -0.38 10.33 5.08
N ASN A 32 0.39 10.96 4.19
CA ASN A 32 -0.16 11.57 2.98
C ASN A 32 -0.77 10.53 2.05
N VAL A 33 -0.07 9.40 1.85
CA VAL A 33 -0.56 8.28 1.04
C VAL A 33 -1.82 7.67 1.67
N ALA A 34 -1.78 7.38 2.97
CA ALA A 34 -2.89 6.78 3.71
C ALA A 34 -4.16 7.63 3.74
N ASN A 35 -4.05 8.96 3.60
CA ASN A 35 -5.21 9.85 3.51
C ASN A 35 -5.61 10.17 2.06
N GLY A 36 -4.95 9.59 1.06
CA GLY A 36 -5.23 9.84 -0.35
C GLY A 36 -4.75 11.20 -0.87
N TYR A 37 -3.95 11.95 -0.09
CA TYR A 37 -3.36 13.21 -0.55
C TYR A 37 -2.27 12.99 -1.62
N ARG A 38 -1.69 11.79 -1.65
CA ARG A 38 -0.68 11.37 -2.64
C ARG A 38 -0.97 9.93 -3.04
N SER A 39 -0.85 9.63 -4.33
CA SER A 39 -0.86 8.25 -4.82
C SER A 39 0.38 7.51 -4.31
N CYS A 40 0.20 6.27 -3.86
CA CYS A 40 1.31 5.43 -3.41
C CYS A 40 2.20 5.08 -4.61
N ALA A 41 3.50 5.43 -4.61
CA ALA A 41 4.40 5.03 -5.68
C ALA A 41 4.46 3.49 -5.83
N PRO A 42 4.68 2.94 -7.05
CA PRO A 42 4.75 1.50 -7.25
C PRO A 42 5.79 0.82 -6.37
N GLU A 43 7.01 1.35 -6.31
CA GLU A 43 8.08 0.82 -5.47
C GLU A 43 7.68 0.81 -4.00
N LEU A 44 7.17 1.94 -3.48
CA LEU A 44 6.67 2.04 -2.11
C LEU A 44 5.58 1.01 -1.81
N ALA A 45 4.68 0.74 -2.77
CA ALA A 45 3.64 -0.26 -2.58
C ALA A 45 4.20 -1.68 -2.44
N VAL A 46 5.28 -2.02 -3.15
CA VAL A 46 5.97 -3.32 -2.97
C VAL A 46 6.61 -3.40 -1.58
N HIS A 47 7.25 -2.34 -1.12
CA HIS A 47 7.85 -2.31 0.22
C HIS A 47 6.79 -2.45 1.32
N ILE A 48 5.68 -1.70 1.24
CA ILE A 48 4.57 -1.81 2.20
C ILE A 48 3.96 -3.22 2.18
N ASP A 49 3.72 -3.80 1.01
CA ASP A 49 3.17 -5.15 0.86
C ASP A 49 4.04 -6.20 1.55
N ARG A 50 5.36 -6.12 1.37
CA ARG A 50 6.32 -7.02 2.00
C ARG A 50 6.46 -6.78 3.50
N GLU A 51 6.75 -5.55 3.92
CA GLU A 51 7.07 -5.23 5.31
C GLU A 51 5.84 -5.24 6.22
N SER A 52 4.64 -5.07 5.67
CA SER A 52 3.39 -5.27 6.41
C SER A 52 3.02 -6.75 6.59
N GLY A 53 3.80 -7.68 6.03
CA GLY A 53 3.49 -9.11 6.07
C GLY A 53 2.25 -9.46 5.26
N LEU A 54 2.07 -8.83 4.10
CA LEU A 54 0.91 -9.01 3.20
C LEU A 54 -0.43 -8.57 3.81
N VAL A 55 -0.43 -7.78 4.89
CA VAL A 55 -1.65 -7.23 5.50
C VAL A 55 -2.22 -6.09 4.63
N VAL A 56 -1.35 -5.22 4.13
CA VAL A 56 -1.70 -4.16 3.19
C VAL A 56 -1.20 -4.57 1.82
N ARG A 57 -2.09 -4.88 0.89
CA ARG A 57 -1.70 -5.42 -0.42
C ARG A 57 -1.46 -4.30 -1.43
N ARG A 58 -0.71 -4.59 -2.49
CA ARG A 58 -0.44 -3.63 -3.58
C ARG A 58 -1.73 -3.06 -4.20
N TRP A 59 -2.77 -3.89 -4.35
CA TRP A 59 -4.08 -3.45 -4.84
C TRP A 59 -4.86 -2.59 -3.83
N ASP A 60 -4.61 -2.72 -2.52
CA ASP A 60 -5.17 -1.80 -1.52
C ASP A 60 -4.54 -0.40 -1.63
N LEU A 61 -3.30 -0.31 -2.09
CA LEU A 61 -2.52 0.94 -2.23
C LEU A 61 -2.71 1.62 -3.59
N ARG A 62 -2.99 0.83 -4.62
CA ARG A 62 -3.14 1.27 -6.02
C ARG A 62 -4.37 0.61 -6.67
N PRO A 63 -5.59 0.86 -6.17
CA PRO A 63 -6.79 0.16 -6.62
C PRO A 63 -7.07 0.35 -8.12
N ASP A 64 -6.71 1.50 -8.68
CA ASP A 64 -7.04 1.86 -10.06
C ASP A 64 -6.11 1.22 -11.11
N ASP A 65 -4.84 0.95 -10.76
CA ASP A 65 -3.83 0.57 -11.76
C ASP A 65 -2.84 -0.52 -11.32
N TRP A 66 -3.06 -1.18 -10.18
CA TRP A 66 -2.21 -2.29 -9.74
C TRP A 66 -2.06 -3.39 -10.80
N HIS A 67 -3.11 -3.70 -11.56
CA HIS A 67 -3.13 -4.76 -12.56
C HIS A 67 -2.33 -4.43 -13.82
N LEU A 68 -2.10 -3.14 -14.10
CA LEU A 68 -1.24 -2.67 -15.17
C LEU A 68 0.24 -2.74 -14.77
N ILE A 69 0.53 -2.56 -13.48
CA ILE A 69 1.88 -2.52 -12.92
C ILE A 69 2.37 -3.93 -12.54
N TRP A 70 1.52 -4.72 -11.91
CA TRP A 70 1.77 -6.11 -11.48
C TRP A 70 0.72 -7.05 -12.07
N PRO A 71 0.73 -7.29 -13.39
CA PRO A 71 -0.21 -8.19 -14.04
C PRO A 71 -0.13 -9.63 -13.50
N GLU A 72 0.99 -10.02 -12.90
CA GLU A 72 1.16 -11.31 -12.23
C GLU A 72 0.27 -11.49 -10.98
N LEU A 73 -0.31 -10.41 -10.45
CA LEU A 73 -1.25 -10.48 -9.32
C LEU A 73 -2.69 -10.72 -9.76
N ILE A 74 -2.99 -10.69 -11.06
CA ILE A 74 -4.33 -10.97 -11.57
C ILE A 74 -4.69 -12.44 -11.28
N GLY A 75 -5.77 -12.65 -10.52
CA GLY A 75 -6.18 -13.98 -10.07
C GLY A 75 -5.45 -14.49 -8.83
N ALA A 76 -4.60 -13.66 -8.18
CA ALA A 76 -4.04 -14.00 -6.88
C ALA A 76 -5.14 -14.03 -5.80
N ASP A 77 -4.92 -14.82 -4.74
CA ASP A 77 -5.86 -14.92 -3.62
C ASP A 77 -6.09 -13.54 -2.98
N GLY A 78 -7.37 -13.13 -2.94
CA GLY A 78 -7.80 -11.83 -2.42
C GLY A 78 -7.56 -10.64 -3.35
N ALA A 79 -6.99 -10.82 -4.55
CA ALA A 79 -6.89 -9.74 -5.53
C ALA A 79 -8.29 -9.39 -6.06
N PRO A 80 -8.64 -8.09 -6.17
CA PRO A 80 -9.88 -7.69 -6.82
C PRO A 80 -9.82 -8.01 -8.32
N GLU A 81 -10.99 -7.98 -8.98
CA GLU A 81 -10.99 -7.96 -10.45
C GLU A 81 -10.30 -6.69 -10.94
N PRO A 82 -9.45 -6.75 -11.98
CA PRO A 82 -8.88 -5.57 -12.60
C PRO A 82 -9.97 -4.56 -12.88
N ALA A 83 -9.78 -3.31 -12.44
CA ALA A 83 -10.71 -2.26 -12.80
C ALA A 83 -10.75 -2.19 -14.34
N GLU A 84 -11.92 -2.41 -14.93
CA GLU A 84 -12.15 -2.24 -16.37
C GLU A 84 -11.57 -0.87 -16.72
N ALA A 85 -10.48 -0.85 -17.49
CA ALA A 85 -9.88 0.39 -17.95
C ALA A 85 -10.98 1.15 -18.72
N GLY A 86 -11.59 2.14 -18.07
CA GLY A 86 -12.69 2.90 -18.64
C GLY A 86 -12.27 3.42 -20.01
N GLY A 87 -12.97 2.96 -21.05
CA GLY A 87 -12.74 3.33 -22.44
C GLY A 87 -13.08 4.78 -22.75
#